data_AF-A0A9Q0VV59-F1
#
_entry.id   AF-A0A9Q0VV59-F1
#
_cell.length_a   1.000
_cell.length_b   1.000
_cell.length_c   1.000
_cell.angle_alpha   90.00
_cell.angle_beta   90.00
_cell.angle_gamma   90.00
#
_symmetry.space_group_name_H-M   'P 1'
#
loop_
_entity.id
_entity.type
_entity.pdbx_description
1 polymer ?
#
loop_
_entity_poly.entity_id
_entity_poly.type
_entity_poly.pdbx_seq_one_letter_code
_entity_poly.pdbx_strand_id
1 'polypeptide(L)'
;MVSVIRLDSDEVQNWCDAGNQDVDEDNKVQIASYLCPGNSAVSGGVKGVEAMRLAVAGAFHASFMEPAVSRLEAALAATEIRRPRIPVVSIVDAQPHADPAIIKKISARQGSYKQFAFP
;
A
#
# COMPACT_ATOMS: atom_id res chain seq x y z
N MET A 1 7.71 4.06 6.69
CA MET A 1 7.35 2.64 6.49
C MET A 1 8.42 1.77 7.15
N VAL A 2 8.04 0.66 7.77
CA VAL A 2 8.93 -0.31 8.42
C VAL A 2 8.58 -1.73 7.97
N SER A 3 9.53 -2.65 8.00
CA SER A 3 9.27 -4.08 7.80
C SER A 3 9.30 -4.78 9.15
N VAL A 4 8.29 -5.61 9.40
CA VAL A 4 8.13 -6.43 10.58
C VAL A 4 8.31 -7.88 10.15
N ILE A 5 9.33 -8.54 10.70
CA ILE A 5 9.74 -9.89 10.31
C ILE A 5 9.63 -10.83 11.52
N ARG A 6 9.27 -12.09 11.28
CA ARG A 6 9.05 -13.17 12.25
C ARG A 6 7.80 -13.05 13.12
N LEU A 7 6.87 -12.17 12.78
CA LEU A 7 5.55 -12.10 13.41
C LEU A 7 4.47 -12.41 12.38
N ASP A 8 3.41 -13.08 12.81
CA ASP A 8 2.25 -13.31 11.96
C ASP A 8 1.42 -12.02 11.77
N SER A 9 0.50 -12.04 10.80
CA SER A 9 -0.29 -10.86 10.45
C SER A 9 -1.19 -10.38 11.59
N ASP A 10 -1.65 -11.29 12.45
CA ASP A 10 -2.62 -11.01 13.51
C ASP A 10 -1.89 -10.36 14.69
N GLU A 11 -0.69 -10.86 15.02
CA GLU A 11 0.23 -10.22 15.97
C GLU A 11 0.59 -8.80 15.54
N VAL A 12 0.96 -8.62 14.27
CA VAL A 12 1.29 -7.28 13.74
C VAL A 12 0.07 -6.35 13.77
N GLN A 13 -1.13 -6.87 13.49
CA GLN A 13 -2.36 -6.08 13.56
C GLN A 13 -2.64 -5.64 15.00
N ASN A 14 -2.53 -6.56 15.98
CA ASN A 14 -2.72 -6.24 17.39
C ASN A 14 -1.73 -5.17 17.88
N TRP A 15 -0.48 -5.21 17.42
CA TRP A 15 0.51 -4.18 17.75
C TRP A 15 0.20 -2.82 17.13
N CYS A 16 -0.28 -2.81 15.88
CA CYS A 16 -0.75 -1.57 15.25
C CYS A 16 -1.92 -0.99 16.03
N ASP A 17 -2.90 -1.83 16.41
CA ASP A 17 -4.09 -1.39 17.13
C ASP A 17 -3.76 -0.87 18.53
N ALA A 18 -2.84 -1.52 19.24
CA ALA A 18 -2.35 -1.06 20.53
C ALA A 18 -1.61 0.27 20.41
N GLY A 19 -0.63 0.38 19.51
CA GLY A 19 0.15 1.62 19.31
C GLY A 19 -0.70 2.79 18.82
N ASN A 20 -1.77 2.51 18.08
CA ASN A 20 -2.73 3.52 17.61
C ASN A 20 -3.58 4.16 18.72
N GLN A 21 -3.61 3.58 19.93
CA GLN A 21 -4.34 4.17 21.07
C GLN A 21 -3.60 5.37 21.67
N ASP A 22 -2.28 5.42 21.50
CA ASP A 22 -1.40 6.42 22.13
C ASP A 22 -1.02 7.58 21.20
N VAL A 23 -1.55 7.59 19.97
CA VAL A 23 -1.21 8.59 18.94
C VAL A 23 -2.46 9.22 18.33
N ASP A 24 -2.30 10.45 17.86
CA ASP A 24 -3.34 11.13 17.07
C ASP A 24 -3.55 10.47 15.69
N GLU A 25 -4.65 10.83 15.01
CA GLU A 25 -5.01 10.27 13.70
C GLU A 25 -3.90 10.41 12.65
N ASP A 26 -3.16 11.52 12.66
CA ASP A 26 -2.08 11.78 11.70
C ASP A 26 -0.84 10.90 11.94
N ASN A 27 -0.77 10.27 13.11
CA ASN A 27 0.35 9.42 13.52
C ASN A 27 0.01 7.93 13.59
N LYS A 28 -1.23 7.55 13.29
CA LYS A 28 -1.63 6.14 13.23
C LYS A 28 -0.84 5.35 12.19
N VAL A 29 -0.69 4.06 12.47
CA VAL A 29 -0.05 3.06 11.62
C VAL A 29 -1.01 1.96 11.23
N GLN A 30 -0.72 1.32 10.11
CA GLN A 30 -1.44 0.16 9.64
C GLN A 30 -0.52 -0.73 8.81
N ILE A 31 -0.85 -2.02 8.72
CA ILE A 31 -0.22 -2.91 7.76
C ILE A 31 -0.55 -2.40 6.36
N ALA A 32 0.49 -2.07 5.61
CA ALA A 32 0.42 -1.58 4.23
C ALA A 32 0.51 -2.71 3.22
N SER A 33 1.33 -3.71 3.49
CA SER A 33 1.58 -4.82 2.57
C SER A 33 1.88 -6.10 3.33
N TYR A 34 1.25 -7.18 2.92
CA TYR A 34 1.67 -8.53 3.28
C TYR A 34 2.72 -8.96 2.25
N LEU A 35 3.96 -9.25 2.68
CA LEU A 35 5.04 -9.59 1.76
C LEU A 35 5.20 -11.11 1.62
N CYS A 36 5.28 -11.81 2.75
CA CYS A 36 5.25 -13.27 2.83
C CYS A 36 4.84 -13.69 4.25
N PRO A 37 4.54 -14.98 4.50
CA PRO A 37 4.27 -15.46 5.86
C PRO A 37 5.41 -15.07 6.82
N GLY A 38 5.06 -14.38 7.91
CA GLY A 38 6.04 -13.86 8.86
C GLY A 38 6.74 -12.56 8.42
N ASN A 39 6.31 -11.89 7.34
CA ASN A 39 6.85 -10.60 6.92
C ASN A 39 5.76 -9.66 6.40
N SER A 40 5.57 -8.54 7.11
CA SER A 40 4.62 -7.50 6.74
C SER A 40 5.29 -6.13 6.74
N ALA A 41 4.87 -5.24 5.84
CA ALA A 41 5.26 -3.85 5.85
C ALA A 41 4.18 -3.00 6.53
N VAL A 42 4.60 -2.15 7.47
CA VAL A 42 3.74 -1.22 8.21
C VAL A 42 4.05 0.21 7.79
N SER A 43 3.00 0.99 7.58
CA SER A 43 3.06 2.39 7.14
C SER A 43 2.19 3.27 8.03
N GLY A 44 2.61 4.51 8.24
CA GLY A 44 1.86 5.49 9.00
C GLY A 44 2.67 6.75 9.23
N GLY A 45 2.19 7.58 10.16
CA GLY A 45 2.88 8.81 10.53
C GLY A 45 4.21 8.57 11.25
N VAL A 46 5.03 9.62 11.31
CA VAL A 46 6.43 9.54 11.75
C VAL A 46 6.54 9.08 13.21
N LYS A 47 5.61 9.47 14.08
CA LYS A 47 5.64 9.11 15.51
C LYS A 47 5.13 7.70 15.79
N GLY A 48 4.18 7.19 15.01
CA GLY A 48 3.72 5.80 15.15
C GLY A 48 4.73 4.76 14.64
N VAL A 49 5.78 5.20 13.95
CA VAL A 49 6.79 4.34 13.33
C VAL A 49 8.17 4.57 13.97
N GLU A 50 8.37 3.98 15.15
CA GLU A 50 9.66 3.91 15.87
C GLU A 50 10.32 2.52 15.72
N ALA A 51 10.48 2.05 14.47
CA ALA A 51 11.20 0.81 14.17
C ALA A 51 12.18 1.02 13.00
N MET A 52 12.92 -0.03 12.61
CA MET A 52 13.90 0.05 11.51
C MET A 52 13.20 0.41 10.20
N ARG A 53 13.36 1.68 9.80
CA ARG A 53 12.68 2.26 8.65
C ARG A 53 13.19 1.66 7.35
N LEU A 54 12.25 1.35 6.47
CA LEU A 54 12.57 1.06 5.08
C LEU A 54 13.02 2.36 4.40
N ALA A 55 14.04 2.25 3.54
CA ALA A 55 14.56 3.36 2.74
C ALA A 55 13.61 3.70 1.57
N VAL A 56 12.42 4.18 1.91
CA VAL A 56 11.37 4.55 0.95
C VAL A 56 10.89 5.98 1.22
N ALA A 57 10.50 6.68 0.15
CA ALA A 57 10.20 8.11 0.19
C ALA A 57 8.87 8.48 0.88
N GLY A 58 8.02 7.52 1.23
CA GLY A 58 6.69 7.81 1.77
C GLY A 58 5.99 6.61 2.43
N ALA A 59 4.81 6.89 2.99
CA ALA A 59 3.92 5.90 3.60
C ALA A 59 2.97 5.32 2.54
N PHE A 60 3.52 4.57 1.58
CA PHE A 60 2.75 3.90 0.54
C PHE A 60 1.76 2.87 1.12
N HIS A 61 0.68 2.60 0.39
CA HIS A 61 -0.37 1.64 0.72
C HIS A 61 -1.14 1.97 2.00
N ALA A 62 -1.27 3.27 2.27
CA ALA A 62 -2.03 3.82 3.38
C ALA A 62 -2.85 5.03 2.92
N SER A 63 -3.82 5.43 3.75
CA SER A 63 -4.62 6.64 3.60
C SER A 63 -3.77 7.91 3.43
N PHE A 64 -2.54 7.92 3.93
CA PHE A 64 -1.56 8.99 3.74
C PHE A 64 -1.23 9.27 2.27
N MET A 65 -1.50 8.35 1.34
CA MET A 65 -1.30 8.53 -0.09
C MET A 65 -2.48 9.18 -0.81
N GLU A 66 -3.65 9.34 -0.18
CA GLU A 66 -4.84 9.94 -0.80
C GLU A 66 -4.58 11.29 -1.49
N PRO A 67 -3.81 12.24 -0.90
CA PRO A 67 -3.49 13.50 -1.58
C PRO A 67 -2.70 13.32 -2.89
N ALA A 68 -1.91 12.24 -3.00
CA ALA A 68 -1.13 11.93 -4.19
C ALA A 68 -1.96 11.20 -5.26
N VAL A 69 -3.06 10.52 -4.90
CA VAL A 69 -3.95 9.81 -5.84
C VAL A 69 -4.48 10.75 -6.91
N SER A 70 -5.00 11.92 -6.53
CA SER A 70 -5.54 12.89 -7.49
C SER A 70 -4.48 13.33 -8.52
N ARG A 71 -3.24 13.55 -8.08
CA ARG A 71 -2.13 13.93 -8.97
C ARG A 71 -1.76 12.78 -9.92
N LEU A 72 -1.77 11.54 -9.41
CA LEU A 72 -1.52 10.34 -10.20
C LEU A 72 -2.63 10.08 -11.22
N GLU A 73 -3.90 10.26 -10.84
CA GLU A 73 -5.05 10.14 -11.74
C GLU A 73 -4.95 11.12 -12.91
N ALA A 74 -4.60 12.37 -12.64
CA ALA A 74 -4.39 13.37 -13.69
C ALA A 74 -3.26 12.98 -14.64
N ALA A 75 -2.13 12.49 -14.11
CA ALA A 75 -1.02 12.01 -14.93
C ALA A 75 -1.39 10.79 -15.78
N LEU A 76 -2.14 9.83 -15.22
CA LEU A 76 -2.63 8.64 -15.93
C LEU A 76 -3.67 8.99 -17.00
N ALA A 77 -4.50 10.01 -16.76
CA ALA A 77 -5.44 10.51 -17.76
C ALA A 77 -4.70 11.04 -19.00
N ALA A 78 -3.62 11.81 -18.79
CA ALA A 78 -2.78 12.34 -19.86
C ALA A 78 -1.87 11.30 -20.55
N THR A 79 -1.69 10.11 -19.96
CA THR A 79 -0.83 9.06 -20.51
C THR A 79 -1.61 8.14 -21.45
N GLU A 80 -1.11 7.88 -22.66
CA GLU A 80 -1.69 6.86 -23.54
C GLU A 80 -1.32 5.45 -23.01
N ILE A 81 -2.32 4.68 -22.57
CA ILE A 81 -2.14 3.26 -22.25
C ILE A 81 -2.72 2.45 -23.41
N ARG A 82 -1.88 1.60 -24.01
CA ARG A 82 -2.30 0.68 -25.07
C ARG A 82 -2.65 -0.68 -24.48
N ARG A 83 -3.52 -1.42 -25.18
CA ARG A 83 -3.84 -2.80 -24.80
C ARG A 83 -2.54 -3.61 -24.77
N PRO A 84 -2.16 -4.19 -23.61
CA PRO A 84 -0.93 -4.95 -23.50
C PRO A 84 -1.06 -6.30 -24.22
N ARG A 85 0.05 -6.83 -24.73
CA ARG A 85 0.08 -8.17 -25.35
C ARG A 85 -0.11 -9.28 -24.31
N ILE A 86 0.29 -9.02 -23.08
CA ILE A 86 0.17 -9.91 -21.92
C ILE A 86 -0.67 -9.16 -20.87
N PRO A 87 -1.76 -9.73 -20.35
CA PRO A 87 -2.55 -9.08 -19.32
C PRO A 87 -1.71 -8.69 -18.10
N VAL A 88 -2.01 -7.51 -17.54
CA VAL A 88 -1.36 -7.03 -16.31
C VAL A 88 -2.09 -7.63 -15.13
N VAL A 89 -1.40 -8.43 -14.31
CA VAL A 89 -1.94 -8.92 -13.05
C VAL A 89 -1.82 -7.81 -12.01
N SER A 90 -2.94 -7.35 -11.48
CA SER A 90 -2.95 -6.26 -10.51
C SER A 90 -2.71 -6.75 -9.09
N ILE A 91 -1.89 -6.02 -8.35
CA ILE A 91 -1.64 -6.22 -6.91
C ILE A 91 -2.81 -5.74 -6.02
N VAL A 92 -3.87 -5.18 -6.61
CA VAL A 92 -5.07 -4.71 -5.89
C VAL A 92 -6.11 -5.81 -5.75
N ASP A 93 -6.36 -6.57 -6.82
CA ASP A 93 -7.44 -7.57 -6.90
C ASP A 93 -6.97 -8.97 -7.33
N ALA A 94 -5.66 -9.13 -7.59
CA ALA A 94 -5.05 -10.35 -8.10
C ALA A 94 -5.66 -10.88 -9.42
N GLN A 95 -6.31 -10.00 -10.21
CA GLN A 95 -6.89 -10.37 -11.49
C GLN A 95 -6.04 -9.90 -12.69
N PRO A 96 -6.07 -10.64 -13.81
CA PRO A 96 -5.47 -10.19 -15.06
C PRO A 96 -6.35 -9.13 -15.75
N HIS A 97 -5.74 -8.00 -16.13
CA HIS A 97 -6.41 -6.90 -16.83
C HIS A 97 -5.76 -6.63 -18.18
N ALA A 98 -6.58 -6.56 -19.23
CA ALA A 98 -6.13 -6.22 -20.59
C ALA A 98 -6.79 -4.94 -21.14
N ASP A 99 -7.80 -4.41 -20.46
CA ASP A 99 -8.45 -3.17 -20.84
C ASP A 99 -7.64 -1.97 -20.32
N PRO A 100 -7.12 -1.10 -21.21
CA PRO A 100 -6.41 0.11 -20.82
C PRO A 100 -7.18 1.01 -19.84
N ALA A 101 -8.51 1.11 -19.95
CA ALA A 101 -9.31 1.93 -19.05
C ALA A 101 -9.31 1.37 -17.62
N ILE A 102 -9.41 0.04 -17.49
CA ILE A 102 -9.32 -0.65 -16.20
C ILE A 102 -7.91 -0.53 -15.63
N ILE A 103 -6.87 -0.70 -16.46
CA ILE A 103 -5.47 -0.55 -16.06
C ILE A 103 -5.20 0.86 -15.51
N LYS A 104 -5.69 1.91 -16.16
CA LYS A 104 -5.57 3.30 -15.64
C LYS A 104 -6.24 3.43 -14.27
N LYS A 105 -7.48 2.99 -14.15
CA LYS A 105 -8.27 3.11 -12.92
C LYS A 105 -7.64 2.35 -11.75
N ILE A 106 -7.13 1.13 -11.99
CA ILE A 106 -6.56 0.31 -10.92
C ILE A 106 -5.16 0.79 -10.53
N SER A 107 -4.38 1.33 -11.47
CA SER A 107 -3.04 1.88 -11.21
C SER A 107 -3.09 3.11 -10.30
N ALA A 108 -4.09 3.98 -10.46
CA ALA A 108 -4.30 5.12 -9.57
C ALA A 108 -4.52 4.72 -8.11
N ARG A 109 -5.14 3.55 -7.88
CA ARG A 109 -5.53 3.05 -6.56
C ARG A 109 -4.43 2.29 -5.84
N GLN A 110 -3.45 1.74 -6.58
CA GLN A 110 -2.40 0.89 -5.99
C GLN A 110 -1.63 1.55 -4.85
N GLY A 111 -1.48 2.88 -4.87
CA GLY A 111 -0.73 3.63 -3.86
C GLY A 111 -1.45 3.80 -2.51
N SER A 112 -2.79 3.73 -2.46
CA SER A 112 -3.56 4.00 -1.23
C SER A 112 -4.19 2.77 -0.59
N TYR A 113 -4.28 1.67 -1.32
CA TYR A 113 -4.88 0.44 -0.82
C TYR A 113 -3.82 -0.49 -0.23
N LYS A 114 -4.22 -1.19 0.84
CA LYS A 114 -3.46 -2.29 1.42
C LYS A 114 -3.20 -3.35 0.35
N GLN A 115 -1.94 -3.76 0.22
CA GLN A 115 -1.54 -4.78 -0.73
C GLN A 115 -1.57 -6.15 -0.08
N PHE A 116 -2.12 -7.11 -0.80
CA PHE A 116 -2.04 -8.51 -0.44
C PHE A 116 -0.91 -9.16 -1.24
N ALA A 117 -0.02 -9.88 -0.57
CA ALA A 117 0.87 -10.81 -1.24
C ALA A 117 0.02 -11.82 -2.01
N PHE A 118 0.45 -12.10 -3.24
CA PHE A 118 -0.04 -13.27 -3.95
C PHE A 118 0.24 -14.51 -3.10
N PRO A 119 -0.74 -15.43 -2.95
CA PRO A 119 -0.55 -16.68 -2.22
C PRO A 119 0.55 -17.55 -2.82
#